data_AF-A0A0J8RL33-F1
#
_entry.id   AF-A0A0J8RL33-F1
#
_cell.length_a   1.000
_cell.length_b   1.000
_cell.length_c   1.000
_cell.angle_alpha   90.00
_cell.angle_beta   90.00
_cell.angle_gamma   90.00
#
_symmetry.space_group_name_H-M   'P 1'
#
loop_
_entity.id
_entity.type
_entity.pdbx_description
1 polymer ?
#
loop_
_entity_poly.entity_id
_entity_poly.type
_entity_poly.pdbx_seq_one_letter_code
_entity_poly.pdbx_strand_id
1 'polypeptide(L)'
;MEEEVVAILKSRDIPFKYEDIRTALEDPGTRDWVRKHLGDDTLLSREELTLYSKIEASAGLDAIVQGSEFSGTRPVLDDEIKTATESLKASTSATESQTEALRLQCRELKSQIREAEQVEQQCSKSASRLSTGHTAERQQTDLAV
;
A
#
# COMPACT_ATOMS: atom_id res chain seq x y z
N MET A 1 13.68 -35.84 -21.43
CA MET A 1 12.53 -35.02 -20.99
C MET A 1 11.25 -35.84 -21.05
N GLU A 2 10.85 -36.39 -22.21
CA GLU A 2 9.71 -37.34 -22.29
C GLU A 2 9.87 -38.54 -21.34
N GLU A 3 11.05 -39.17 -21.34
CA GLU A 3 11.35 -40.33 -20.50
C GLU A 3 11.34 -40.03 -19.00
N GLU A 4 11.69 -38.80 -18.61
CA GLU A 4 11.75 -38.36 -17.21
C GLU A 4 10.35 -38.09 -16.67
N VAL A 5 9.51 -37.43 -17.47
CA VAL A 5 8.08 -37.23 -17.18
C VAL A 5 7.36 -38.58 -17.09
N VAL A 6 7.63 -39.48 -18.03
CA VAL A 6 7.07 -40.84 -18.01
C VAL A 6 7.58 -41.64 -16.80
N ALA A 7 8.84 -41.51 -16.41
CA ALA A 7 9.38 -42.17 -15.21
C ALA A 7 8.72 -41.66 -13.92
N ILE A 8 8.51 -40.34 -13.79
CA ILE A 8 7.81 -39.73 -12.66
C ILE A 8 6.37 -40.24 -12.60
N LEU A 9 5.64 -40.19 -13.71
CA LEU A 9 4.24 -40.64 -13.77
C LEU A 9 4.09 -42.15 -13.49
N LYS A 10 5.00 -42.98 -14.02
CA LYS A 10 5.05 -44.42 -13.72
C LYS A 10 5.39 -44.70 -12.25
N SER A 11 6.33 -43.98 -11.67
CA SER A 11 6.74 -44.17 -10.26
C SER A 11 5.58 -43.89 -9.28
N ARG A 12 4.64 -43.03 -9.70
CA ARG A 12 3.50 -42.55 -8.91
C ARG A 12 2.17 -43.24 -9.29
N ASP A 13 2.21 -44.27 -10.14
CA ASP A 13 1.04 -45.04 -10.60
C ASP A 13 -0.07 -44.20 -11.23
N ILE A 14 0.31 -43.09 -11.88
CA ILE A 14 -0.64 -42.21 -12.56
C ILE A 14 -0.92 -42.81 -13.94
N PRO A 15 -2.18 -43.11 -14.30
CA PRO A 15 -2.50 -43.61 -15.62
C PRO A 15 -2.29 -42.52 -16.67
N PHE A 16 -1.42 -42.78 -17.65
CA PHE A 16 -1.17 -41.85 -18.75
C PHE A 16 -1.21 -42.55 -20.10
N LYS A 17 -1.56 -41.79 -21.14
CA LYS A 17 -1.41 -42.21 -22.53
C LYS A 17 -0.15 -41.58 -23.09
N TYR A 18 0.75 -42.42 -23.62
CA TYR A 18 2.04 -41.97 -24.14
C TYR A 18 1.88 -40.96 -25.29
N GLU A 19 0.87 -41.15 -26.13
CA GLU A 19 0.57 -40.27 -27.27
C GLU A 19 0.17 -38.86 -26.82
N ASP A 20 -0.55 -38.73 -25.70
CA ASP A 20 -1.01 -37.45 -25.17
C ASP A 20 0.16 -36.66 -24.55
N ILE A 21 1.09 -37.34 -23.87
CA ILE A 21 2.31 -36.72 -23.33
C ILE A 21 3.22 -36.26 -24.47
N ARG A 22 3.37 -37.07 -25.52
CA ARG A 22 4.18 -36.70 -26.69
C ARG A 22 3.61 -35.44 -27.35
N THR A 23 2.30 -35.42 -27.58
CA THR A 23 1.60 -34.27 -28.19
C THR A 23 1.69 -33.03 -27.31
N ALA A 24 1.55 -33.18 -25.99
CA ALA A 24 1.64 -32.07 -25.04
C ALA A 24 3.07 -31.52 -24.92
N LEU A 25 4.11 -32.35 -25.11
CA LEU A 25 5.51 -31.93 -25.01
C LEU A 25 6.09 -31.34 -26.32
N GLU A 26 5.30 -31.31 -27.40
CA GLU A 26 5.62 -30.55 -28.62
C GLU A 26 5.47 -29.04 -28.41
N ASP A 27 4.57 -28.62 -27.51
CA ASP A 27 4.39 -27.20 -27.17
C ASP A 27 5.47 -26.71 -26.18
N PRO A 28 6.26 -25.68 -26.52
CA PRO A 28 7.31 -25.16 -25.64
C PRO A 28 6.77 -24.57 -24.33
N GLY A 29 5.56 -24.01 -24.31
CA GLY A 29 4.95 -23.49 -23.07
C GLY A 29 4.62 -24.60 -22.07
N THR A 30 4.12 -25.72 -22.58
CA THR A 30 3.79 -26.91 -21.80
C THR A 30 5.06 -27.59 -21.26
N ARG A 31 6.17 -27.58 -22.01
CA ARG A 31 7.47 -28.08 -21.54
C ARG A 31 7.99 -27.32 -20.33
N ASP A 32 7.91 -25.99 -20.37
CA ASP A 32 8.36 -25.14 -19.26
C ASP A 32 7.44 -25.26 -18.05
N TRP A 33 6.14 -25.41 -18.29
CA TRP A 33 5.16 -25.70 -17.25
C TRP A 33 5.45 -27.04 -16.57
N VAL A 34 5.66 -28.12 -17.34
CA VAL A 34 5.99 -29.45 -16.82
C VAL A 34 7.28 -29.41 -16.02
N ARG A 35 8.33 -28.74 -16.51
CA ARG A 35 9.59 -28.62 -15.75
C ARG A 35 9.40 -27.87 -14.43
N LYS A 36 8.54 -26.85 -14.40
CA LYS A 36 8.34 -26.00 -13.22
C LYS A 36 7.37 -26.60 -12.21
N HIS A 37 6.42 -27.43 -12.67
CA HIS A 37 5.28 -27.86 -11.88
C HIS A 37 5.13 -29.38 -11.77
N LEU A 38 5.94 -30.18 -12.45
CA LEU A 38 5.98 -31.64 -12.32
C LEU A 38 7.27 -32.05 -11.58
N GLY A 39 7.34 -31.70 -10.29
CA GLY A 39 8.45 -31.99 -9.40
C GLY A 39 8.06 -32.97 -8.29
N ASP A 40 8.99 -33.20 -7.37
CA ASP A 40 8.76 -33.98 -6.14
C ASP A 40 7.98 -33.20 -5.07
N ASP A 41 7.88 -31.89 -5.24
CA ASP A 41 7.18 -30.94 -4.37
C ASP A 41 5.69 -30.77 -4.73
N THR A 42 5.32 -31.07 -5.97
CA THR A 42 3.96 -30.83 -6.49
C THR A 42 3.09 -32.06 -6.63
N LEU A 43 3.66 -33.27 -6.58
CA LEU A 43 2.89 -34.51 -6.59
C LEU A 43 3.09 -35.25 -5.27
N LEU A 44 1.99 -35.79 -4.75
CA LEU A 44 2.02 -36.62 -3.56
C LEU A 44 2.92 -37.83 -3.78
N SER A 45 3.83 -38.06 -2.83
CA SER A 45 4.59 -39.30 -2.74
C SER A 45 3.66 -40.50 -2.51
N ARG A 46 4.17 -41.71 -2.73
CA ARG A 46 3.39 -42.94 -2.58
C ARG A 46 2.90 -43.14 -1.14
N GLU A 47 3.75 -42.77 -0.19
CA GLU A 47 3.46 -42.80 1.24
C GLU A 47 2.37 -41.79 1.60
N GLU A 48 2.44 -40.57 1.04
CA GLU A 48 1.42 -39.53 1.24
C GLU A 48 0.09 -39.89 0.60
N LEU A 49 0.10 -40.50 -0.60
CA LEU A 49 -1.12 -40.97 -1.25
C LEU A 49 -1.78 -42.08 -0.41
N THR A 50 -0.99 -43.01 0.10
CA THR A 50 -1.49 -44.09 0.98
C THR A 50 -2.07 -43.52 2.28
N LEU A 51 -1.42 -42.50 2.84
CA LEU A 51 -1.91 -41.81 4.03
C LEU A 51 -3.20 -41.04 3.74
N TYR A 52 -3.27 -40.35 2.61
CA TYR A 52 -4.44 -39.61 2.16
C TYR A 52 -5.65 -40.54 1.97
N SER A 53 -5.49 -41.64 1.24
CA SER A 53 -6.56 -42.63 1.04
C SER A 53 -7.02 -43.27 2.35
N LYS A 54 -6.13 -43.46 3.32
CA LYS A 54 -6.51 -43.95 4.66
C LYS A 54 -7.34 -42.91 5.43
N ILE A 55 -6.99 -41.64 5.34
CA ILE A 55 -7.69 -40.52 6.00
C ILE A 55 -9.06 -40.26 5.34
N GLU A 56 -9.13 -40.38 4.02
CA GLU A 56 -10.36 -40.31 3.24
C GLU A 56 -11.30 -41.46 3.61
N ALA A 57 -10.80 -42.71 3.64
CA ALA A 57 -11.58 -43.88 4.02
C ALA A 57 -12.04 -43.85 5.49
N SER A 58 -11.31 -43.17 6.37
CA SER A 58 -11.68 -43.03 7.79
C SER A 58 -12.62 -41.84 8.07
N ALA A 59 -13.13 -41.16 7.03
CA ALA A 59 -13.90 -39.90 7.13
C ALA A 59 -13.21 -38.81 7.98
N GLY A 60 -11.89 -38.96 8.20
CA GLY A 60 -11.08 -38.03 8.98
C GLY A 60 -10.72 -36.78 8.18
N LEU A 61 -10.84 -36.86 6.86
CA LEU A 61 -10.59 -35.74 5.96
C LEU A 61 -11.59 -34.59 6.22
N ASP A 62 -12.88 -34.87 6.35
CA ASP A 62 -13.88 -33.84 6.68
C ASP A 62 -13.61 -33.22 8.06
N ALA A 63 -13.21 -34.02 9.04
CA ALA A 63 -12.85 -33.52 10.37
C ALA A 63 -11.56 -32.68 10.36
N ILE A 64 -10.58 -33.00 9.51
CA ILE A 64 -9.35 -32.22 9.32
C ILE A 64 -9.63 -30.97 8.50
N VAL A 65 -10.46 -31.03 7.48
CA VAL A 65 -10.85 -29.87 6.65
C VAL A 65 -11.73 -28.90 7.45
N GLN A 66 -12.61 -29.40 8.31
CA GLN A 66 -13.42 -28.58 9.21
C GLN A 66 -12.63 -28.09 10.44
N GLY A 67 -11.71 -28.91 10.96
CA GLY A 67 -10.91 -28.61 12.15
C GLY A 67 -9.61 -27.85 11.87
N SER A 68 -9.16 -27.83 10.62
CA SER A 68 -8.10 -26.92 10.19
C SER A 68 -8.70 -25.52 10.05
N GLU A 69 -8.03 -24.54 10.64
CA GLU A 69 -8.44 -23.13 10.66
C GLU A 69 -8.58 -22.48 9.26
N PHE A 70 -8.49 -23.25 8.17
CA PHE A 70 -8.86 -22.81 6.82
C PHE A 70 -10.34 -22.47 6.66
N SER A 71 -11.22 -22.93 7.56
CA SER A 71 -12.61 -22.45 7.61
C SER A 71 -12.76 -21.06 8.25
N GLY A 72 -11.72 -20.57 8.95
CA GLY A 72 -11.73 -19.30 9.68
C GLY A 72 -11.22 -18.09 8.90
N THR A 73 -10.32 -18.29 7.93
CA THR A 73 -9.88 -17.20 7.05
C THR A 73 -10.73 -17.18 5.80
N ARG A 74 -11.89 -16.51 5.89
CA ARG A 74 -12.62 -16.05 4.71
C ARG A 74 -11.61 -15.44 3.73
N PRO A 75 -11.54 -15.90 2.47
CA PRO A 75 -10.68 -15.26 1.48
C PRO A 75 -11.07 -13.79 1.42
N VAL A 76 -10.08 -12.90 1.61
CA VAL A 76 -10.30 -11.45 1.47
C VAL A 76 -10.88 -11.22 0.07
N LEU A 77 -12.12 -10.74 0.01
CA LEU A 77 -12.79 -10.54 -1.26
C LEU A 77 -12.18 -9.34 -1.96
N ASP A 78 -11.97 -9.42 -3.27
CA ASP A 78 -11.43 -8.31 -4.07
C ASP A 78 -12.28 -7.03 -3.92
N ASP A 79 -13.60 -7.19 -3.74
CA ASP A 79 -14.52 -6.09 -3.44
C ASP A 79 -14.23 -5.39 -2.11
N GLU A 80 -13.73 -6.11 -1.10
CA GLU A 80 -13.36 -5.52 0.19
C GLU A 80 -12.07 -4.72 0.07
N ILE A 81 -11.11 -5.23 -0.71
CA ILE A 81 -9.87 -4.52 -1.02
C ILE A 81 -10.18 -3.25 -1.81
N LYS A 82 -11.06 -3.34 -2.80
CA LYS A 82 -11.52 -2.20 -3.59
C LYS A 82 -12.22 -1.17 -2.72
N THR A 83 -13.16 -1.60 -1.88
CA THR A 83 -13.89 -0.72 -0.95
C THR A 83 -12.94 -0.02 0.03
N ALA A 84 -11.99 -0.76 0.61
CA ALA A 84 -10.98 -0.18 1.50
C ALA A 84 -10.10 0.83 0.77
N THR A 85 -9.72 0.54 -0.47
CA THR A 85 -8.93 1.44 -1.32
C THR A 85 -9.69 2.73 -1.64
N GLU A 86 -10.97 2.62 -2.00
CA GLU A 86 -11.84 3.78 -2.26
C GLU A 86 -12.03 4.64 -1.00
N SER A 87 -12.23 4.00 0.15
CA SER A 87 -12.32 4.68 1.44
C SER A 87 -11.03 5.43 1.80
N LEU A 88 -9.87 4.79 1.62
CA LEU A 88 -8.57 5.40 1.84
C LEU A 88 -8.34 6.60 0.90
N LYS A 89 -8.72 6.47 -0.38
CA LYS A 89 -8.60 7.57 -1.35
C LYS A 89 -9.49 8.75 -0.98
N ALA A 90 -10.73 8.49 -0.54
CA ALA A 90 -11.63 9.54 -0.06
C ALA A 90 -11.07 10.25 1.17
N SER A 91 -10.55 9.50 2.15
CA SER A 91 -9.93 10.06 3.36
C SER A 91 -8.67 10.87 3.04
N THR A 92 -7.85 10.40 2.10
CA THR A 92 -6.65 11.10 1.63
C THR A 92 -7.03 12.43 0.97
N SER A 93 -8.00 12.42 0.05
CA SER A 93 -8.47 13.63 -0.63
C SER A 93 -9.06 14.66 0.35
N ALA A 94 -9.82 14.20 1.36
CA ALA A 94 -10.33 15.08 2.41
C ALA A 94 -9.19 15.72 3.22
N THR A 95 -8.17 14.94 3.58
CA THR A 95 -7.00 15.42 4.32
C THR A 95 -6.18 16.43 3.51
N GLU A 96 -6.00 16.19 2.21
CA GLU A 96 -5.34 17.11 1.29
C GLU A 96 -6.08 18.45 1.20
N SER A 97 -7.40 18.42 1.02
CA SER A 97 -8.24 19.62 0.97
C SER A 97 -8.15 20.44 2.26
N GLN A 98 -8.23 19.79 3.41
CA GLN A 98 -8.06 20.45 4.72
C GLN A 98 -6.66 21.06 4.87
N THR A 99 -5.63 20.35 4.42
CA THR A 99 -4.24 20.84 4.48
C THR A 99 -4.04 22.05 3.56
N GLU A 100 -4.65 22.05 2.37
CA GLU A 100 -4.60 23.18 1.46
C GLU A 100 -5.30 24.42 2.04
N ALA A 101 -6.49 24.23 2.62
CA ALA A 101 -7.22 25.30 3.31
C ALA A 101 -6.40 25.90 4.47
N LEU A 102 -5.78 25.06 5.30
CA LEU A 102 -4.89 25.51 6.37
C LEU A 102 -3.67 26.25 5.83
N ARG A 103 -3.06 25.78 4.74
CA ARG A 103 -1.94 26.48 4.09
C ARG A 103 -2.35 27.87 3.59
N LEU A 104 -3.54 28.01 3.01
CA LEU A 104 -4.07 29.31 2.58
C LEU A 104 -4.25 30.24 3.79
N GLN A 105 -4.89 29.76 4.86
CA GLN A 105 -5.08 30.55 6.09
C GLN A 105 -3.76 30.96 6.72
N CYS A 106 -2.77 30.07 6.79
CA CYS A 106 -1.44 30.40 7.30
C CYS A 106 -0.71 31.43 6.44
N ARG A 107 -0.87 31.38 5.10
CA ARG A 107 -0.28 32.38 4.20
C ARG A 107 -0.91 33.76 4.43
N GLU A 108 -2.23 33.80 4.56
CA GLU A 108 -2.98 35.03 4.80
C GLU A 108 -2.62 35.66 6.15
N LEU A 109 -2.64 34.88 7.22
CA LEU A 109 -2.23 35.33 8.56
C LEU A 109 -0.80 35.88 8.56
N LYS A 110 0.13 35.20 7.86
CA LYS A 110 1.51 35.71 7.71
C LYS A 110 1.56 37.03 6.94
N SER A 111 0.66 37.27 5.99
CA SER A 111 0.57 38.57 5.30
C SER A 111 0.08 39.65 6.25
N GLN A 112 -1.01 39.39 6.97
CA GLN A 112 -1.58 40.35 7.92
C GLN A 112 -0.60 40.72 9.04
N ILE A 113 0.18 39.76 9.55
CA ILE A 113 1.23 40.05 10.55
C ILE A 113 2.28 41.01 9.96
N ARG A 114 2.77 40.75 8.74
CA ARG A 114 3.75 41.64 8.09
C ARG A 114 3.19 43.04 7.83
N GLU A 115 1.93 43.13 7.42
CA GLU A 115 1.25 44.41 7.20
C GLU A 115 1.09 45.19 8.50
N ALA A 116 0.72 44.52 9.59
CA ALA A 116 0.63 45.12 10.92
C ALA A 116 2.00 45.64 11.40
N GLU A 117 3.07 44.84 11.26
CA GLU A 117 4.44 45.25 11.58
C GLU A 117 4.88 46.48 10.76
N GLN A 118 4.53 46.53 9.47
CA GLN A 118 4.84 47.66 8.61
C GLN A 118 4.11 48.94 9.05
N VAL A 119 2.81 48.84 9.37
CA VAL A 119 2.01 49.97 9.85
C VAL A 119 2.55 50.48 11.18
N GLU A 120 2.86 49.59 12.12
CA GLU A 120 3.45 49.96 13.40
C GLU A 120 4.79 50.67 13.21
N GLN A 121 5.65 50.15 12.33
CA GLN A 121 6.93 50.77 12.04
C GLN A 121 6.79 52.14 11.35
N GLN A 122 5.73 52.35 10.55
CA GLN A 122 5.46 53.64 9.93
C GLN A 122 4.93 54.65 10.95
N CYS A 123 4.04 54.22 11.86
CA CYS A 123 3.54 55.04 12.97
C CYS A 123 4.67 55.43 13.94
N SER A 124 5.58 54.51 14.26
CA SER A 124 6.71 54.83 15.15
C SER A 124 7.65 55.86 14.53
N LYS A 125 7.92 55.75 13.22
CA LYS A 125 8.72 56.73 12.46
C LYS A 125 8.06 58.11 12.38
N SER A 126 6.75 58.18 12.20
CA SER A 126 6.04 59.46 12.18
C SER A 126 6.00 60.09 13.57
N ALA A 127 5.74 59.31 14.61
CA ALA A 127 5.80 59.76 16.01
C ALA A 127 7.19 60.29 16.39
N SER A 128 8.26 59.57 16.02
CA SER A 128 9.63 60.03 16.29
C SER A 128 9.95 61.32 15.53
N ARG A 129 9.48 61.49 14.29
CA ARG A 129 9.65 62.75 13.54
C ARG A 129 8.98 63.93 14.23
N LEU A 130 7.76 63.74 14.72
CA LEU A 130 7.03 64.77 15.45
C LEU A 130 7.73 65.13 16.77
N SER A 131 8.23 64.14 17.53
CA SER A 131 8.94 64.43 18.78
C SER A 131 10.23 65.21 18.53
N THR A 132 11.01 64.83 17.51
CA THR A 132 12.25 65.54 17.17
C THR A 132 11.97 66.97 16.72
N GLY A 133 10.91 67.20 15.93
CA GLY A 133 10.45 68.54 15.55
C GLY A 133 10.14 69.41 16.76
N HIS A 134 9.34 68.90 17.70
CA HIS A 134 9.03 69.63 18.94
C HIS A 134 10.25 69.92 19.80
N THR A 135 11.21 69.00 19.90
CA THR A 135 12.44 69.26 20.65
C THR A 135 13.30 70.34 20.01
N ALA A 136 13.37 70.38 18.68
CA ALA A 136 14.12 71.41 17.95
C ALA A 136 13.47 72.80 18.09
N GLU A 137 12.14 72.86 18.02
CA GLU A 137 11.39 74.11 18.20
C GLU A 137 11.59 74.68 19.62
N ARG A 138 11.54 73.83 20.65
CA ARG A 138 11.83 74.24 22.04
C ARG A 138 13.25 74.80 22.22
N GLN A 139 14.25 74.18 21.60
CA GLN A 139 15.63 74.68 21.67
C GLN A 139 15.78 76.05 21.00
N GLN A 140 15.04 76.33 19.93
CA GLN A 140 15.04 77.65 19.29
C GLN A 140 14.37 78.71 20.15
N THR A 141 13.26 78.40 20.83
CA THR A 141 12.60 79.37 21.72
C THR A 141 13.44 79.70 22.96
N ASP A 142 14.15 78.71 23.51
CA ASP A 142 15.01 78.91 24.70
C ASP A 142 16.30 79.70 24.39
N LEU A 143 16.75 79.73 23.13
CA LEU A 143 17.89 80.54 22.68
C LEU A 143 17.50 81.98 22.27
N ALA A 144 16.20 82.26 22.13
CA ALA A 144 15.66 83.56 21.72
C ALA A 144 15.16 84.43 22.89
N VAL A 145 15.30 83.95 24.13
CA VAL A 145 15.02 84.65 25.40
C VAL A 145 16.34 85.02 26.06
#